data_AF-A0A4P9EAB2-F1
#
_entry.id   AF-A0A4P9EAB2-F1
#
_cell.length_a   1.000
_cell.length_b   1.000
_cell.length_c   1.000
_cell.angle_alpha   90.00
_cell.angle_beta   90.00
_cell.angle_gamma   90.00
#
_symmetry.space_group_name_H-M   'P 1'
#
loop_
_entity.id
_entity.type
_entity.pdbx_description
1 polymer ?
#
loop_
_entity_poly.entity_id
_entity_poly.type
_entity_poly.pdbx_seq_one_letter_code
_entity_poly.pdbx_strand_id
1 'polypeptide(L)'
;MKKNKLSVITFIISLLPFITLLISLFTEEITGGLQTGLIVLNVISILSGFVLSVSLVKNPKRRDVFSIVALCVSAFFGFLMFGILAFGLIATFM
;
A
#
# COMPACT_ATOMS: atom_id res chain seq x y z
N MET A 1 -5.86 -10.61 -24.52
CA MET A 1 -5.14 -10.16 -23.31
C MET A 1 -5.64 -10.97 -22.12
N LYS A 2 -4.99 -12.09 -21.77
CA LYS A 2 -5.38 -12.92 -20.61
C LYS A 2 -5.06 -12.13 -19.35
N LYS A 3 -6.04 -11.42 -18.78
CA LYS A 3 -5.90 -10.75 -17.48
C LYS A 3 -5.42 -11.80 -16.48
N ASN A 4 -4.17 -11.68 -16.06
CA ASN A 4 -3.64 -12.55 -15.03
C ASN A 4 -4.41 -12.24 -13.75
N LYS A 5 -5.31 -13.14 -13.31
CA LYS A 5 -6.12 -12.97 -12.09
C LYS A 5 -5.28 -12.49 -10.91
N LEU A 6 -4.03 -12.99 -10.82
CA LEU A 6 -3.06 -12.57 -9.82
C LEU A 6 -2.74 -11.07 -9.84
N SER A 7 -2.54 -10.46 -11.02
CA SER A 7 -2.20 -9.04 -11.14
C SER A 7 -3.36 -8.14 -10.74
N VAL A 8 -4.60 -8.56 -10.99
CA VAL A 8 -5.80 -7.83 -10.54
C VAL A 8 -5.91 -7.89 -9.02
N ILE A 9 -5.65 -9.05 -8.43
CA ILE A 9 -5.65 -9.22 -6.97
C ILE A 9 -4.55 -8.35 -6.33
N THR A 10 -3.33 -8.35 -6.86
CA THR A 10 -2.24 -7.48 -6.37
C THR A 10 -2.61 -6.00 -6.45
N PHE A 11 -3.30 -5.59 -7.51
CA PHE A 11 -3.77 -4.21 -7.65
C PHE A 11 -4.82 -3.85 -6.59
N ILE A 12 -5.80 -4.72 -6.34
CA ILE A 12 -6.82 -4.49 -5.30
C ILE A 12 -6.19 -4.41 -3.90
N ILE A 13 -5.25 -5.30 -3.59
CA ILE A 13 -4.50 -5.27 -2.32
C ILE A 13 -3.70 -3.96 -2.20
N SER A 14 -3.08 -3.50 -3.28
CA SER A 14 -2.37 -2.21 -3.29
C SER A 14 -3.29 -0.99 -3.17
N LEU A 15 -4.60 -1.14 -3.41
CA LEU A 15 -5.59 -0.07 -3.30
C LEU A 15 -6.23 0.02 -1.90
N LEU A 16 -6.11 -1.04 -1.10
CA LEU A 16 -6.58 -1.08 0.29
C LEU A 16 -6.08 0.09 1.16
N PRO A 17 -4.79 0.49 1.09
CA PRO A 17 -4.24 1.66 1.79
C PRO A 17 -4.89 2.99 1.35
N PHE A 18 -5.44 3.04 0.14
CA PHE A 18 -6.14 4.20 -0.38
C PHE A 18 -7.52 4.36 0.27
N ILE A 19 -8.22 3.24 0.48
CA ILE A 19 -9.56 3.22 1.09
C ILE A 19 -9.47 3.67 2.55
N THR A 20 -8.48 3.19 3.28
CA THR A 20 -8.23 3.59 4.67
C THR A 20 -7.76 5.04 4.81
N LEU A 21 -6.95 5.55 3.87
CA LEU A 21 -6.66 6.99 3.80
C LEU A 21 -7.94 7.80 3.60
N LEU A 22 -8.82 7.37 2.69
CA LEU A 22 -10.11 7.99 2.45
C LEU A 22 -10.97 7.99 3.72
N ILE A 23 -11.10 6.84 4.38
CA ILE A 23 -11.83 6.72 5.65
C ILE A 23 -11.25 7.68 6.70
N SER A 24 -9.92 7.77 6.82
CA SER A 24 -9.25 8.67 7.75
C SER A 24 -9.39 10.16 7.41
N LEU A 25 -9.69 10.50 6.15
CA LEU A 25 -9.97 11.87 5.68
C LEU A 25 -11.40 12.31 5.97
N PHE A 26 -12.34 11.37 5.98
CA PHE A 26 -13.78 11.64 6.16
C PHE A 26 -14.29 11.31 7.57
N THR A 27 -13.51 10.62 8.40
CA THR A 27 -13.91 10.22 9.75
C THR A 27 -13.05 10.95 10.78
N GLU A 28 -13.62 11.95 11.44
CA GLU A 28 -12.94 12.73 12.50
C GLU A 28 -12.73 11.91 13.79
N GLU A 29 -13.53 10.87 14.03
CA GLU A 29 -13.47 10.04 15.24
C GLU A 29 -13.51 8.54 14.89
N ILE A 30 -12.33 7.95 14.65
CA ILE A 30 -12.21 6.49 14.59
C ILE A 30 -11.91 6.00 16.02
N THR A 31 -12.77 5.14 16.57
CA THR A 31 -12.52 4.43 17.85
C THR A 31 -11.13 3.79 17.84
N GLY A 32 -10.29 4.08 18.85
CA GLY A 32 -8.85 3.77 18.83
C GLY A 32 -8.47 2.30 18.54
N GLY A 33 -9.33 1.35 18.90
CA GLY A 33 -9.15 -0.06 18.54
C GLY A 33 -9.29 -0.35 17.04
N LEU A 34 -10.27 0.28 16.39
CA LEU A 34 -10.48 0.17 14.93
C LEU A 34 -9.36 0.88 14.17
N GLN A 35 -8.91 2.05 14.66
CA GLN A 35 -7.81 2.80 14.06
C GLN A 35 -6.52 1.96 14.03
N THR A 36 -6.19 1.31 15.14
CA THR A 36 -5.01 0.45 15.24
C THR A 36 -5.09 -0.73 14.27
N GLY A 37 -6.26 -1.37 14.16
CA GLY A 37 -6.50 -2.46 13.21
C GLY A 37 -6.33 -2.03 11.74
N LEU A 38 -6.86 -0.86 11.37
CA LEU A 38 -6.73 -0.31 10.02
C LEU A 38 -5.30 0.09 9.68
N ILE A 39 -4.57 0.65 10.64
CA ILE A 39 -3.13 0.96 10.48
C ILE A 39 -2.36 -0.33 10.20
N VAL A 40 -2.50 -1.35 11.05
CA VAL A 40 -1.79 -2.63 10.88
C VAL A 40 -2.13 -3.27 9.53
N LEU A 41 -3.42 -3.27 9.15
CA LEU A 41 -3.86 -3.81 7.87
C LEU A 41 -3.24 -3.06 6.68
N ASN A 42 -3.12 -1.74 6.75
CA ASN A 42 -2.45 -0.94 5.73
C ASN A 42 -0.98 -1.29 5.59
N VAL A 43 -0.26 -1.43 6.70
CA VAL A 43 1.16 -1.81 6.66
C VAL A 43 1.32 -3.14 5.94
N ILE A 44 0.53 -4.15 6.33
CA ILE A 44 0.57 -5.49 5.71
C ILE A 44 0.21 -5.41 4.22
N SER A 45 -0.79 -4.61 3.84
CA SER A 45 -1.22 -4.44 2.46
C SER A 45 -0.15 -3.78 1.58
N ILE A 46 0.53 -2.75 2.10
CA ILE A 46 1.63 -2.08 1.41
C ILE A 46 2.79 -3.07 1.23
N LEU A 47 3.19 -3.78 2.30
CA LEU A 47 4.31 -4.71 2.27
C LEU A 47 4.06 -5.88 1.30
N SER A 48 2.88 -6.50 1.38
CA SER A 48 2.49 -7.60 0.50
C SER A 48 2.30 -7.15 -0.96
N GLY A 49 1.69 -5.99 -1.19
CA GLY A 49 1.55 -5.38 -2.51
C GLY A 49 2.89 -5.07 -3.17
N PHE A 50 3.86 -4.58 -2.38
CA PHE A 50 5.22 -4.31 -2.85
C PHE A 50 5.97 -5.60 -3.20
N VAL A 51 5.97 -6.62 -2.32
CA VAL A 51 6.67 -7.89 -2.58
C VAL A 51 6.10 -8.63 -3.79
N LEU A 52 4.77 -8.64 -3.94
CA LEU A 52 4.09 -9.27 -5.07
C LEU A 52 4.39 -8.53 -6.38
N SER A 53 4.34 -7.20 -6.38
CA SER A 53 4.64 -6.39 -7.58
C SER A 53 6.11 -6.52 -8.01
N VAL A 54 7.06 -6.52 -7.07
CA VAL A 54 8.48 -6.80 -7.37
C VAL A 54 8.67 -8.20 -7.96
N SER A 55 8.01 -9.23 -7.39
CA SER A 55 8.10 -10.61 -7.89
C SER A 55 7.50 -10.79 -9.29
N LEU A 56 6.43 -10.06 -9.61
CA LEU A 56 5.81 -10.04 -10.94
C LEU A 56 6.70 -9.34 -11.97
N VAL A 57 7.35 -8.22 -11.63
CA VAL A 57 8.25 -7.48 -12.53
C VAL A 57 9.53 -8.27 -12.82
N LYS A 58 10.05 -9.01 -11.82
CA LYS A 58 11.25 -9.86 -11.97
C LYS A 58 11.04 -11.04 -12.93
N ASN A 59 9.79 -11.42 -13.21
CA ASN A 59 9.46 -12.49 -14.16
C ASN A 59 8.98 -11.91 -15.51
N PRO A 60 9.85 -11.89 -16.55
CA PRO A 60 9.53 -11.24 -17.83
C PRO A 60 8.34 -11.87 -18.58
N LYS A 61 7.99 -13.13 -18.30
CA LYS A 61 6.82 -13.83 -18.88
C LYS A 61 5.46 -13.39 -18.33
N ARG A 62 5.42 -12.69 -17.18
CA ARG A 62 4.19 -12.17 -16.54
C ARG A 62 4.17 -10.64 -16.42
N ARG A 63 5.10 -9.94 -17.09
CA ARG A 63 5.11 -8.47 -17.17
C ARG A 63 3.80 -7.98 -17.80
N ASP A 64 2.90 -7.54 -16.94
CA ASP A 64 1.63 -6.94 -17.29
C ASP A 64 1.68 -5.48 -16.83
N VAL A 65 1.10 -4.55 -17.60
CA VAL A 65 1.14 -3.10 -17.31
C VAL A 65 0.57 -2.83 -15.91
N PHE A 66 -0.43 -3.61 -15.50
CA PHE A 66 -1.02 -3.57 -14.16
C PHE A 66 -0.02 -3.83 -13.03
N SER A 67 0.97 -4.71 -13.24
CA SER A 67 1.97 -4.98 -12.20
C SER A 67 2.96 -3.83 -12.04
N ILE A 68 3.26 -3.10 -13.12
CA ILE A 68 4.12 -1.92 -13.08
C ILE A 68 3.38 -0.79 -12.37
N VAL A 69 2.11 -0.57 -12.70
CA VAL A 69 1.27 0.41 -12.00
C VAL A 69 1.16 0.07 -10.52
N ALA A 70 0.93 -1.20 -10.17
CA ALA A 70 0.89 -1.65 -8.77
C ALA A 70 2.23 -1.44 -8.05
N LEU A 71 3.38 -1.63 -8.73
CA LEU A 71 4.70 -1.33 -8.18
C LEU A 71 4.83 0.16 -7.88
N CYS A 72 4.47 1.04 -8.81
CA CYS A 72 4.55 2.49 -8.61
C CYS A 72 3.66 2.95 -7.46
N VAL A 73 2.41 2.45 -7.39
CA VAL A 73 1.47 2.80 -6.32
C VAL A 73 1.98 2.30 -4.97
N SER A 74 2.39 1.03 -4.86
CA SER A 74 2.91 0.48 -3.60
C SER A 74 4.21 1.16 -3.15
N ALA A 75 5.11 1.49 -4.08
CA ALA A 75 6.33 2.26 -3.78
C ALA A 75 6.03 3.67 -3.27
N PHE A 76 5.05 4.36 -3.88
CA PHE A 76 4.61 5.68 -3.44
C PHE A 76 4.07 5.64 -2.00
N PHE A 77 3.22 4.65 -1.69
CA PHE A 77 2.72 4.44 -0.33
C PHE A 77 3.82 4.08 0.67
N GLY A 78 4.78 3.25 0.28
CA GLY A 78 5.94 2.91 1.10
C GLY A 78 6.77 4.15 1.45
N PHE A 79 7.05 5.01 0.47
CA PHE A 79 7.75 6.29 0.70
C PHE A 79 6.95 7.24 1.59
N LEU A 80 5.64 7.35 1.39
CA LEU A 80 4.77 8.16 2.25
C LEU A 80 4.83 7.70 3.71
N MET A 81 4.71 6.39 3.95
CA MET A 81 4.80 5.82 5.28
C MET A 81 6.16 6.12 5.93
N PHE A 82 7.25 5.97 5.18
CA PHE A 82 8.60 6.26 5.65
C PHE A 82 8.79 7.75 5.96
N GLY A 83 8.22 8.65 5.14
CA GLY A 83 8.23 10.09 5.35
C GLY A 83 7.50 10.51 6.62
N ILE A 84 6.32 9.95 6.88
CA ILE A 84 5.55 10.23 8.11
C ILE A 84 6.31 9.73 9.35
N LEU A 85 6.88 8.52 9.30
CA LEU A 85 7.70 7.97 10.39
C LEU A 85 8.94 8.84 10.65
N ALA A 86 9.67 9.23 9.60
CA ALA A 86 10.84 10.09 9.72
C ALA A 86 10.48 11.47 10.28
N PHE A 87 9.39 12.07 9.79
CA PHE A 87 8.89 13.35 10.29
C PHE A 87 8.47 13.27 11.77
N GLY A 88 7.75 12.21 12.16
CA GLY A 88 7.37 11.97 13.55
C GLY A 88 8.57 11.75 14.47
N LEU A 89 9.60 11.05 13.99
CA LEU A 89 10.85 10.86 14.71
C LEU A 89 11.57 12.20 14.91
N ILE A 90 11.74 12.98 13.84
CA ILE A 90 12.36 14.31 13.90
C ILE A 90 11.59 15.21 14.87
N ALA A 91 10.25 15.25 14.79
CA ALA A 91 9.40 16.03 15.68
C ALA A 91 9.44 15.56 17.14
N THR A 92 9.82 14.31 17.41
CA THR A 92 10.02 13.80 18.78
C THR A 92 11.36 14.27 19.37
N PHE A 93 12.35 14.54 18.51
CA PHE A 93 13.71 14.92 18.93
C PHE A 93 14.01 16.43 18.77
N MET A 94 13.12 17.20 18.14
CA MET A 94 13.14 18.68 18.10
C MET A 94 12.41 19.27 19.29
#